data_AF-A0A0G0YIY0-F1
#
_entry.id   AF-A0A0G0YIY0-F1
#
_cell.length_a   1.000
_cell.length_b   1.000
_cell.length_c   1.000
_cell.angle_alpha   90.00
_cell.angle_beta   90.00
_cell.angle_gamma   90.00
#
_symmetry.space_group_name_H-M   'P 1'
#
loop_
_entity.id
_entity.type
_entity.pdbx_description
1 polymer ?
#
loop_
_entity_poly.entity_id
_entity_poly.type
_entity_poly.pdbx_seq_one_letter_code
_entity_poly.pdbx_strand_id
1 'polypeptide(L)'
;MFETQRTDTNKLSQHIEKALKKEFGFDIPVIVRDKRNILNLAKSIPSSWTNDSMHKTDVLFLWNSYDNKKTVSLLSITPQIDNLIYVRGAIIWSLKKKNYAKSGIHKLIGTLLYKHMTVRNVNTVRKLASLM
;
A
#
# COMPACT_ATOMS: atom_id res chain seq x y z
N MET A 1 -14.76 -0.01 -7.17
CA MET A 1 -15.17 -0.97 -6.11
C MET A 1 -16.21 -1.88 -6.71
N PHE A 2 -16.28 -3.14 -6.29
CA PHE A 2 -17.25 -4.11 -6.79
C PHE A 2 -17.63 -5.08 -5.67
N GLU A 3 -18.73 -5.80 -5.86
CA GLU A 3 -19.19 -6.83 -4.95
C GLU A 3 -19.07 -8.22 -5.59
N THR A 4 -18.79 -9.24 -4.78
CA THR A 4 -18.71 -10.63 -5.23
C THR A 4 -18.85 -11.58 -4.04
N GLN A 5 -19.38 -12.77 -4.28
CA GLN A 5 -19.40 -13.87 -3.29
C GLN A 5 -18.06 -14.63 -3.24
N ARG A 6 -17.14 -14.40 -4.19
CA ARG A 6 -15.83 -15.04 -4.20
C ARG A 6 -14.94 -14.40 -3.14
N THR A 7 -14.28 -15.22 -2.32
CA THR A 7 -13.47 -14.73 -1.18
C THR A 7 -11.96 -14.86 -1.40
N ASP A 8 -11.53 -15.70 -2.35
CA ASP A 8 -10.12 -15.87 -2.68
C ASP A 8 -9.60 -14.68 -3.52
N THR A 9 -8.96 -13.72 -2.84
CA THR A 9 -8.45 -12.51 -3.45
C THR A 9 -7.36 -12.77 -4.50
N ASN A 10 -6.59 -13.87 -4.37
CA ASN A 10 -5.55 -14.21 -5.36
C ASN A 10 -6.19 -14.67 -6.67
N LYS A 11 -7.17 -15.57 -6.59
CA LYS A 11 -7.92 -16.01 -7.79
C LYS A 11 -8.67 -14.86 -8.43
N LEU A 12 -9.23 -13.96 -7.62
CA LEU A 12 -9.86 -12.73 -8.12
C LEU A 12 -8.86 -11.82 -8.85
N SER A 13 -7.71 -11.53 -8.25
CA SER A 13 -6.64 -10.77 -8.91
C SER A 13 -6.29 -11.39 -10.27
N GLN A 14 -5.98 -12.69 -10.31
CA GLN A 14 -5.62 -13.38 -11.56
C GLN A 14 -6.73 -13.32 -12.62
N HIS A 15 -7.99 -13.40 -12.21
CA HIS A 15 -9.12 -13.27 -13.13
C HIS A 15 -9.22 -11.85 -13.71
N ILE A 16 -9.05 -10.83 -12.87
CA ILE A 16 -9.05 -9.43 -13.29
C ILE A 16 -7.85 -9.14 -14.20
N GLU A 17 -6.65 -9.61 -13.85
CA GLU A 17 -5.43 -9.47 -14.67
C GLU A 17 -5.61 -10.05 -16.07
N LYS A 18 -6.21 -11.26 -16.19
CA LYS A 18 -6.53 -11.87 -17.49
C LYS A 18 -7.52 -11.03 -18.30
N ALA A 19 -8.54 -10.49 -17.65
CA ALA A 19 -9.52 -9.62 -18.31
C ALA A 19 -8.88 -8.31 -18.79
N LEU A 20 -8.08 -7.66 -17.94
CA LEU A 20 -7.35 -6.44 -18.28
C LEU A 20 -6.35 -6.66 -19.41
N LYS A 21 -5.62 -7.78 -19.42
CA LYS A 21 -4.70 -8.12 -20.51
C LYS A 21 -5.42 -8.31 -21.83
N LYS A 22 -6.57 -9.00 -21.81
CA LYS A 22 -7.39 -9.20 -23.01
C LYS A 22 -7.90 -7.87 -23.58
N GLU A 23 -8.29 -6.95 -22.71
CA GLU A 23 -8.86 -5.65 -23.10
C GLU A 23 -7.78 -4.66 -23.58
N PHE A 24 -6.69 -4.53 -22.83
CA PHE A 24 -5.69 -3.48 -23.06
C PHE A 24 -4.43 -3.96 -23.80
N GLY A 25 -4.24 -5.28 -23.95
CA GLY A 25 -3.13 -5.86 -24.71
C GLY A 25 -1.80 -5.99 -23.95
N PHE A 26 -1.76 -5.69 -22.64
CA PHE A 26 -0.56 -5.80 -21.81
C PHE A 26 -0.88 -6.27 -20.39
N ASP A 27 0.13 -6.80 -19.70
CA ASP A 27 -0.03 -7.26 -18.32
C ASP A 27 -0.22 -6.08 -17.36
N ILE A 28 -1.34 -6.06 -16.64
CA ILE A 28 -1.65 -5.07 -15.60
C ILE A 28 -1.74 -5.79 -14.25
N PRO A 29 -0.72 -5.73 -13.38
CA PRO A 29 -0.75 -6.38 -12.08
C PRO A 29 -1.87 -5.83 -11.17
N VAL A 30 -2.55 -6.70 -10.42
CA VAL A 30 -3.69 -6.32 -9.57
C VAL A 30 -3.57 -6.85 -8.15
N ILE A 31 -3.83 -5.96 -7.17
CA ILE A 31 -4.15 -6.35 -5.80
C ILE A 31 -5.65 -6.17 -5.56
N VAL A 32 -6.31 -7.21 -5.04
CA VAL A 32 -7.65 -7.13 -4.47
C VAL A 32 -7.56 -7.08 -2.94
N ARG A 33 -8.30 -6.14 -2.33
CA ARG A 33 -8.49 -6.02 -0.87
C ARG A 33 -9.95 -6.04 -0.52
N ASP A 34 -10.29 -6.79 0.53
CA ASP A 34 -11.64 -6.82 1.07
C ASP A 34 -11.92 -5.59 1.96
N LYS A 35 -13.21 -5.35 2.21
CA LYS A 35 -13.68 -4.23 3.03
C LYS A 35 -13.07 -4.24 4.44
N ARG A 36 -12.99 -5.42 5.07
CA ARG A 36 -12.44 -5.57 6.43
C ARG A 36 -10.97 -5.15 6.48
N ASN A 37 -10.18 -5.53 5.48
CA ASN A 37 -8.78 -5.15 5.37
C ASN A 37 -8.63 -3.63 5.29
N ILE A 38 -9.38 -2.96 4.43
CA ILE A 38 -9.30 -1.49 4.27
C ILE A 38 -9.75 -0.76 5.55
N LEU A 39 -10.84 -1.20 6.18
CA LEU A 39 -11.32 -0.61 7.44
C LEU A 39 -10.31 -0.79 8.58
N ASN A 40 -9.71 -1.97 8.71
CA ASN A 40 -8.68 -2.22 9.72
C ASN A 40 -7.42 -1.38 9.46
N LEU A 41 -6.98 -1.31 8.20
CA LEU A 41 -5.86 -0.48 7.80
C LEU A 41 -6.11 1.00 8.11
N ALA A 42 -7.30 1.52 7.80
CA ALA A 42 -7.68 2.89 8.12
C ALA A 42 -7.64 3.18 9.62
N LYS A 43 -8.12 2.24 10.45
CA LYS A 43 -8.07 2.34 11.92
C LYS A 43 -6.65 2.30 12.49
N SER A 44 -5.74 1.59 11.84
CA SER A 44 -4.33 1.49 12.27
C SER A 44 -3.49 2.71 11.92
N ILE A 45 -3.98 3.63 11.08
CA ILE A 45 -3.25 4.85 10.74
C ILE A 45 -3.45 5.88 11.86
N PRO A 46 -2.37 6.37 12.52
CA PRO A 46 -2.48 7.45 13.50
C PRO A 46 -3.17 8.68 12.91
N SER A 47 -4.03 9.34 13.70
CA SER A 47 -4.76 10.54 13.25
C SER A 47 -3.82 11.68 12.84
N SER A 48 -2.66 11.79 13.50
CA SER A 48 -1.61 12.76 13.17
C SER A 48 -0.86 12.45 11.88
N TRP A 49 -0.98 11.23 11.32
CA TRP A 49 -0.32 10.84 10.09
C TRP A 49 -1.17 11.25 8.89
N THR A 50 -0.88 12.43 8.37
CA THR A 50 -1.57 13.06 7.24
C THR A 50 -0.68 13.08 6.00
N ASN A 51 -1.21 13.59 4.90
CA ASN A 51 -0.41 13.92 3.72
C ASN A 51 -0.82 15.34 3.29
N ASP A 52 -0.15 16.33 3.88
CA ASP A 52 -0.44 17.78 3.80
C ASP A 52 0.85 18.57 3.51
N SER A 53 0.92 19.87 3.77
CA SER A 53 2.14 20.67 3.53
C SER A 53 3.34 20.25 4.39
N MET A 54 3.11 19.66 5.57
CA MET A 54 4.14 19.30 6.54
C MET A 54 4.47 17.81 6.56
N HIS A 55 3.49 16.95 6.28
CA HIS A 55 3.60 15.50 6.40
C HIS A 55 3.45 14.81 5.05
N LYS A 56 4.17 13.70 4.89
CA LYS A 56 3.97 12.75 3.80
C LYS A 56 3.71 11.40 4.44
N THR A 57 2.53 10.85 4.16
CA THR A 57 2.16 9.51 4.57
C THR A 57 1.58 8.76 3.37
N ASP A 58 2.25 7.68 3.01
CA ASP A 58 1.81 6.77 1.96
C ASP A 58 1.57 5.37 2.54
N VAL A 59 0.72 4.63 1.85
CA VAL A 59 0.37 3.25 2.14
C VAL A 59 0.85 2.40 0.96
N LEU A 60 1.72 1.46 1.27
CA LEU A 60 2.32 0.52 0.36
C LEU A 60 1.50 -0.77 0.44
N PHE A 61 0.51 -0.93 -0.43
CA PHE A 61 -0.26 -2.17 -0.51
C PHE A 61 0.60 -3.28 -1.10
N LEU A 62 0.71 -4.42 -0.42
CA LEU A 62 1.66 -5.48 -0.75
C LEU A 62 1.03 -6.63 -1.54
N TRP A 63 1.74 -7.23 -2.49
CA TRP A 63 1.30 -8.54 -3.01
C TRP A 63 1.38 -9.59 -1.90
N ASN A 64 0.57 -10.64 -1.98
CA ASN A 64 0.44 -11.63 -0.91
C ASN A 64 1.77 -12.38 -0.62
N SER A 65 2.66 -12.53 -1.60
CA SER A 65 4.01 -13.09 -1.41
C SER A 65 4.91 -12.23 -0.50
N TYR A 66 4.59 -10.94 -0.35
CA TYR A 66 5.30 -9.99 0.51
C TYR A 66 4.44 -9.52 1.70
N ASP A 67 3.24 -10.06 1.92
CA ASP A 67 2.39 -9.67 3.04
C ASP A 67 2.81 -10.36 4.35
N ASN A 68 3.91 -9.91 4.92
CA ASN A 68 4.38 -10.36 6.23
C ASN A 68 5.23 -9.28 6.91
N LYS A 69 5.39 -9.37 8.24
CA LYS A 69 6.14 -8.40 9.03
C LYS A 69 7.61 -8.24 8.60
N LYS A 70 8.25 -9.31 8.09
CA LYS A 70 9.67 -9.26 7.69
C LYS A 70 9.87 -8.39 6.45
N THR A 71 8.84 -8.15 5.65
CA THR A 71 8.92 -7.26 4.48
C THR A 71 9.37 -5.85 4.82
N VAL A 72 9.14 -5.37 6.04
CA VAL A 72 9.65 -4.07 6.50
C VAL A 72 11.18 -4.00 6.41
N SER A 73 11.90 -5.11 6.63
CA SER A 73 13.36 -5.13 6.54
C SER A 73 13.90 -5.04 5.10
N LEU A 74 13.04 -5.19 4.08
CA LEU A 74 13.41 -4.97 2.69
C LEU A 74 13.44 -3.49 2.31
N LEU A 75 12.92 -2.63 3.18
CA LEU A 75 12.89 -1.19 2.99
C LEU A 75 14.13 -0.56 3.61
N SER A 76 14.81 0.27 2.83
CA SER A 76 15.82 1.18 3.39
C SER A 76 15.11 2.28 4.16
N ILE A 77 15.37 2.38 5.46
CA ILE A 77 14.82 3.43 6.32
C ILE A 77 15.96 4.26 6.90
N THR A 78 15.71 5.55 7.06
CA THR A 78 16.57 6.44 7.83
C THR A 78 16.02 6.52 9.25
N PRO A 79 16.75 6.03 10.27
CA PRO A 79 16.32 6.08 11.66
C PRO A 79 15.92 7.50 12.07
N GLN A 80 14.88 7.61 12.91
CA GLN A 80 14.33 8.88 13.42
C GLN A 80 13.67 9.80 12.37
N ILE A 81 13.76 9.49 11.07
CA ILE A 81 13.07 10.21 10.00
C ILE A 81 11.87 9.40 9.49
N ASP A 82 12.11 8.12 9.21
CA ASP A 82 11.13 7.22 8.64
C ASP A 82 10.38 6.46 9.73
N ASN A 83 9.05 6.56 9.70
CA ASN A 83 8.17 5.83 10.62
C ASN A 83 7.34 4.84 9.81
N LEU A 84 7.46 3.56 10.13
CA LEU A 84 6.78 2.49 9.41
C LEU A 84 5.87 1.72 10.36
N ILE A 85 4.66 1.42 9.91
CA ILE A 85 3.74 0.51 10.59
C ILE A 85 3.34 -0.58 9.60
N TYR A 86 3.64 -1.84 9.92
CA TYR A 86 3.08 -2.97 9.18
C TYR A 86 1.67 -3.27 9.67
N VAL A 87 0.75 -3.42 8.71
CA VAL A 87 -0.61 -3.94 8.92
C VAL A 87 -0.80 -5.04 7.89
N ARG A 88 -1.54 -6.11 8.20
CA ARG A 88 -1.77 -7.17 7.21
C ARG A 88 -2.27 -6.58 5.89
N GLY A 89 -1.55 -6.84 4.81
CA GLY A 89 -1.80 -6.38 3.46
C GLY A 89 -1.12 -5.07 3.07
N ALA A 90 -0.47 -4.33 3.98
CA ALA A 90 0.15 -3.04 3.69
C ALA A 90 1.25 -2.60 4.67
N ILE A 91 2.09 -1.67 4.24
CA ILE A 91 2.97 -0.88 5.13
C ILE A 91 2.54 0.58 5.05
N ILE A 92 2.34 1.21 6.20
CA ILE A 92 2.12 2.66 6.29
C ILE A 92 3.49 3.29 6.52
N TRP A 93 3.90 4.23 5.68
CA TRP A 93 5.18 4.93 5.78
C TRP A 93 4.93 6.43 5.93
N SER A 94 5.32 7.00 7.07
CA SER A 94 5.16 8.41 7.38
C SER A 94 6.48 9.11 7.70
N LEU A 95 6.59 10.35 7.24
CA LEU A 95 7.70 11.26 7.53
C LEU A 95 7.25 12.73 7.45
N LYS A 96 8.07 13.62 8.00
CA LYS A 96 7.92 15.07 7.77
C LYS A 96 8.51 15.43 6.40
N LYS A 97 7.77 16.19 5.58
CA LYS A 97 8.19 16.60 4.23
C LYS A 97 9.51 17.35 4.21
N LYS A 98 9.82 18.16 5.24
CA LYS A 98 11.12 18.83 5.37
C LYS A 98 12.31 17.87 5.42
N ASN A 99 12.09 16.62 5.82
CA ASN A 99 13.10 15.57 5.88
C ASN A 99 13.05 14.63 4.66
N TYR A 100 12.23 14.92 3.65
CA TYR A 100 12.04 14.05 2.48
C TYR A 100 13.37 13.65 1.85
N ALA A 101 14.23 14.62 1.56
CA ALA A 101 15.57 14.39 0.98
C ALA A 101 16.48 13.46 1.80
N LYS A 102 16.21 13.29 3.10
CA LYS A 102 16.98 12.42 4.02
C LYS A 102 16.33 11.06 4.25
N SER A 103 15.11 10.87 3.77
CA SER A 103 14.33 9.64 3.97
C SER A 103 14.83 8.53 3.05
N GLY A 104 14.73 7.29 3.55
CA GLY A 104 14.99 6.09 2.76
C GLY A 104 13.98 5.86 1.64
N ILE A 105 12.86 6.60 1.61
CA ILE A 105 11.83 6.49 0.58
C ILE A 105 12.35 6.73 -0.84
N HIS A 106 13.43 7.51 -1.00
CA HIS A 106 14.09 7.72 -2.30
C HIS A 106 14.68 6.44 -2.89
N LYS A 107 15.05 5.49 -2.04
CA LYS A 107 15.61 4.19 -2.46
C LYS A 107 14.52 3.19 -2.82
N LEU A 108 13.25 3.48 -2.51
CA LEU A 108 12.12 2.55 -2.69
C LEU A 108 12.07 2.03 -4.13
N ILE A 109 12.17 2.91 -5.13
CA ILE A 109 12.06 2.55 -6.55
C ILE A 109 13.08 1.49 -7.01
N GLY A 110 14.26 1.46 -6.38
CA GLY A 110 15.31 0.49 -6.68
C GLY A 110 15.18 -0.84 -5.94
N THR A 111 14.21 -0.97 -5.03
CA THR A 111 14.00 -2.21 -4.26
C THR A 111 13.22 -3.24 -5.08
N LEU A 112 13.50 -4.53 -4.85
CA LEU A 112 12.68 -5.62 -5.37
C LEU A 112 11.20 -5.45 -4.99
N LEU A 113 10.95 -4.97 -3.78
CA LEU A 113 9.61 -4.81 -3.24
C LEU A 113 8.75 -3.81 -4.05
N TYR A 114 9.36 -2.80 -4.68
CA TYR A 114 8.62 -1.78 -5.44
C TYR A 114 7.76 -2.38 -6.56
N LYS A 115 8.24 -3.44 -7.22
CA LYS A 115 7.51 -4.17 -8.27
C LYS A 115 6.37 -5.04 -7.73
N HIS A 116 6.34 -5.27 -6.42
CA HIS A 116 5.38 -6.13 -5.73
C HIS A 116 4.56 -5.34 -4.71
N MET A 117 4.34 -4.05 -5.00
CA MET A 117 3.47 -3.18 -4.20
C MET A 117 2.75 -2.14 -5.06
N THR A 118 1.72 -1.52 -4.48
CA THR A 118 1.05 -0.35 -5.03
C THR A 118 1.04 0.73 -3.98
N VAL A 119 1.59 1.90 -4.31
CA VAL A 119 1.66 3.04 -3.39
C VAL A 119 0.42 3.91 -3.55
N ARG A 120 -0.21 4.27 -2.43
CA ARG A 120 -1.35 5.19 -2.38
C ARG A 120 -1.17 6.19 -1.25
N ASN A 121 -1.70 7.40 -1.44
CA ASN A 121 -1.76 8.41 -0.40
C ASN A 121 -2.66 7.91 0.75
N VAL A 122 -2.29 8.19 2.01
CA VAL A 122 -3.10 7.87 3.20
C VAL A 122 -4.54 8.40 3.12
N ASN A 123 -4.74 9.57 2.49
CA ASN A 123 -6.05 10.18 2.30
C ASN A 123 -6.92 9.33 1.36
N THR A 124 -6.33 8.65 0.37
CA THR A 124 -7.05 7.70 -0.48
C THR A 124 -7.58 6.53 0.36
N VAL A 125 -6.78 6.00 1.28
CA VAL A 125 -7.20 4.89 2.16
C VAL A 125 -8.33 5.32 3.09
N ARG A 126 -8.22 6.51 3.70
CA ARG A 126 -9.30 7.08 4.52
C ARG A 126 -10.58 7.30 3.72
N LYS A 127 -10.46 7.82 2.49
CA LYS A 127 -11.62 8.03 1.61
C LYS A 127 -12.27 6.70 1.23
N LEU A 128 -11.50 5.69 0.87
CA LEU A 128 -12.03 4.35 0.59
C LEU A 128 -12.77 3.80 1.81
N ALA A 129 -12.19 3.90 3.01
CA ALA A 129 -12.84 3.46 4.24
C ALA A 129 -14.17 4.19 4.51
N SER A 130 -14.28 5.49 4.17
CA SER A 130 -15.54 6.25 4.32
C SER A 130 -16.64 5.87 3.33
N LEU A 131 -16.28 5.21 2.23
CA LEU A 131 -17.22 4.79 1.18
C LEU A 131 -17.69 3.34 1.36
N MET A 132 -17.16 2.65 2.37
CA MET A 132 -17.37 1.22 2.59
C MET A 132 -18.51 0.92 3.55
#